data_AF-A0A382NNI6-F1
#
_entry.id   AF-A0A382NNI6-F1
#
_cell.length_a   1.000
_cell.length_b   1.000
_cell.length_c   1.000
_cell.angle_alpha   90.00
_cell.angle_beta   90.00
_cell.angle_gamma   90.00
#
_symmetry.space_group_name_H-M   'P 1'
#
loop_
_entity.id
_entity.type
_entity.pdbx_description
1 polymer ?
#
loop_
_entity_poly.entity_id
_entity_poly.type
_entity_poly.pdbx_seq_one_letter_code
_entity_poly.pdbx_strand_id
1 'polypeptide(L)'
;MKGLFDMIAESGIPFSLNLIIGMPGETRELIMDTVHFTKTLSGYDTVTVSIFTPYNGTVLRDVAVKNGWLDSDYITKHTTSSSALRMPPPFVSSADVDSLMRVLPLYIYFPESEWSEIKRAEIDDDKGNEILEHYSEIYTRDFLKEDQFDEKVVVVDGATGCKSNPKDSFRLTYSSPTRFAADELQVLMMG
;
A
#
# COMPACT_ATOMS: atom_id res chain seq x y z
N MET A 1 10.73 0.59 -14.14
CA MET A 1 10.36 1.12 -12.81
C MET A 1 10.76 0.14 -11.70
N LYS A 2 10.39 -1.15 -11.78
CA LYS A 2 10.81 -2.20 -10.81
C LYS A 2 12.30 -2.19 -10.44
N GLY A 3 13.20 -2.11 -11.44
CA GLY A 3 14.65 -2.15 -11.18
C GLY A 3 15.20 -1.04 -10.26
N LEU A 4 14.50 0.10 -10.12
CA LEU A 4 14.88 1.13 -9.14
C LEU A 4 14.53 0.69 -7.70
N PHE A 5 13.39 0.02 -7.52
CA PHE A 5 13.02 -0.54 -6.22
C PHE A 5 13.93 -1.71 -5.84
N ASP A 6 14.28 -2.56 -6.80
CA ASP A 6 15.23 -3.66 -6.58
C ASP A 6 16.59 -3.12 -6.09
N MET A 7 17.10 -2.04 -6.70
CA MET A 7 18.34 -1.39 -6.27
C MET A 7 18.26 -0.83 -4.83
N ILE A 8 17.14 -0.21 -4.45
CA ILE A 8 16.95 0.30 -3.08
C ILE A 8 16.89 -0.87 -2.10
N ALA A 9 16.14 -1.92 -2.42
CA ALA A 9 16.05 -3.12 -1.60
C ALA A 9 17.41 -3.81 -1.39
N GLU A 10 18.20 -3.97 -2.46
CA GLU A 10 19.55 -4.55 -2.40
C GLU A 10 20.52 -3.69 -1.58
N SER A 11 20.33 -2.37 -1.55
CA SER A 11 21.15 -1.47 -0.75
C SER A 11 20.90 -1.59 0.77
N GLY A 12 19.78 -2.20 1.18
CA GLY A 12 19.37 -2.29 2.57
C GLY A 12 18.87 -0.97 3.18
N ILE A 13 18.59 0.04 2.34
CA ILE A 13 17.99 1.30 2.78
C ILE A 13 16.49 1.08 2.99
N PRO A 14 15.94 1.39 4.18
CA PRO A 14 14.51 1.31 4.44
C PRO A 14 13.71 2.26 3.54
N PHE A 15 12.56 1.80 3.05
CA PHE A 15 11.66 2.62 2.25
C PHE A 15 10.20 2.17 2.37
N SER A 16 9.29 3.13 2.21
CA SER A 16 7.84 2.88 2.18
C SER A 16 7.25 3.15 0.81
N LEU A 17 6.20 2.41 0.48
CA LEU A 17 5.39 2.62 -0.70
C LEU A 17 4.17 3.45 -0.34
N ASN A 18 3.91 4.50 -1.11
CA ASN A 18 2.74 5.36 -0.91
C ASN A 18 1.85 5.26 -2.13
N LEU A 19 0.65 4.71 -1.94
CA LEU A 19 -0.36 4.54 -2.97
C LEU A 19 -1.46 5.58 -2.77
N ILE A 20 -1.99 6.09 -3.88
CA ILE A 20 -3.14 7.00 -3.90
C ILE A 20 -4.22 6.32 -4.73
N ILE A 21 -5.44 6.24 -4.20
CA ILE A 21 -6.62 5.71 -4.90
C ILE A 21 -7.78 6.72 -4.90
N GLY A 22 -8.75 6.53 -5.79
CA GLY A 22 -9.88 7.43 -5.99
C GLY A 22 -9.56 8.63 -6.88
N MET A 23 -8.56 8.51 -7.75
CA MET A 23 -8.18 9.57 -8.70
C MET A 23 -9.30 9.85 -9.72
N PRO A 24 -9.39 11.07 -10.28
CA PRO A 24 -10.38 11.37 -11.32
C PRO A 24 -10.27 10.40 -12.51
N GLY A 25 -11.34 9.65 -12.79
CA GLY A 25 -11.40 8.67 -13.87
C GLY A 25 -10.79 7.30 -13.53
N GLU A 26 -10.40 7.06 -12.29
CA GLU A 26 -9.86 5.78 -11.86
C GLU A 26 -10.97 4.71 -11.79
N THR A 27 -10.66 3.53 -12.30
CA THR A 27 -11.54 2.35 -12.24
C THR A 27 -10.99 1.35 -11.23
N ARG A 28 -11.83 0.41 -10.81
CA ARG A 28 -11.39 -0.68 -9.94
C ARG A 28 -10.26 -1.49 -10.58
N GLU A 29 -10.31 -1.71 -11.89
CA GLU A 29 -9.27 -2.42 -12.65
C GLU A 29 -7.91 -1.74 -12.51
N LEU A 30 -7.85 -0.41 -12.68
CA LEU A 30 -6.60 0.36 -12.52
C LEU A 30 -6.03 0.29 -11.09
N ILE A 31 -6.91 0.25 -10.08
CA ILE A 31 -6.49 0.06 -8.68
C ILE A 31 -5.90 -1.35 -8.50
N MET A 32 -6.53 -2.37 -9.09
CA MET A 32 -6.00 -3.75 -9.02
C MET A 32 -4.70 -3.91 -9.83
N ASP A 33 -4.51 -3.19 -10.94
CA ASP A 33 -3.23 -3.14 -11.64
C ASP A 33 -2.13 -2.57 -10.73
N THR A 34 -2.45 -1.55 -9.94
CA THR A 34 -1.55 -0.99 -8.93
C THR A 34 -1.22 -2.02 -7.85
N VAL A 35 -2.21 -2.80 -7.40
CA VAL A 35 -1.99 -3.93 -6.47
C VAL A 35 -1.05 -4.95 -7.08
N HIS A 36 -1.33 -5.46 -8.29
CA HIS A 36 -0.49 -6.44 -8.96
C HIS A 36 0.95 -5.94 -9.14
N PHE A 37 1.12 -4.70 -9.61
CA PHE A 37 2.45 -4.09 -9.72
C PHE A 37 3.16 -4.03 -8.36
N THR A 38 2.46 -3.58 -7.31
CA THR A 38 3.03 -3.45 -5.96
C THR A 38 3.46 -4.80 -5.40
N LYS A 39 2.73 -5.87 -5.68
CA LYS A 39 3.08 -7.25 -5.29
C LYS A 39 4.41 -7.71 -5.88
N THR A 40 4.79 -7.21 -7.05
CA THR A 40 6.09 -7.53 -7.67
C THR A 40 7.27 -6.85 -6.96
N LEU A 41 7.01 -5.85 -6.11
CA LEU A 41 8.04 -5.11 -5.38
C LEU A 41 8.39 -5.84 -4.07
N SER A 42 9.66 -5.75 -3.68
CA SER A 42 10.19 -6.38 -2.47
C SER A 42 11.04 -5.41 -1.66
N GLY A 43 11.26 -5.73 -0.39
CA GLY A 43 12.20 -4.99 0.46
C GLY A 43 11.68 -3.69 1.06
N TYR A 44 10.43 -3.31 0.80
CA TYR A 44 9.79 -2.17 1.45
C TYR A 44 9.31 -2.54 2.87
N ASP A 45 9.34 -1.57 3.77
CA ASP A 45 8.96 -1.73 5.18
C ASP A 45 7.46 -1.52 5.42
N THR A 46 6.81 -0.72 4.59
CA THR A 46 5.39 -0.36 4.76
C THR A 46 4.74 0.01 3.44
N VAL A 47 3.46 -0.30 3.29
CA VAL A 47 2.58 0.32 2.28
C VAL A 47 1.59 1.22 3.00
N THR A 48 1.55 2.48 2.58
CA THR A 48 0.53 3.44 3.00
C THR A 48 -0.39 3.70 1.82
N VAL A 49 -1.69 3.68 2.07
CA VAL A 49 -2.71 4.00 1.08
C VAL A 49 -3.40 5.29 1.50
N SER A 50 -3.66 6.17 0.55
CA SER A 50 -4.35 7.44 0.78
C SER A 50 -5.41 7.68 -0.28
N ILE A 51 -6.43 8.45 0.08
CA ILE A 51 -7.51 8.83 -0.84
C ILE A 51 -7.09 10.12 -1.55
N PHE A 52 -7.29 10.17 -2.87
CA PHE A 52 -7.08 11.37 -3.65
C PHE A 52 -7.86 12.55 -3.07
N THR A 53 -7.15 13.64 -2.83
CA THR A 53 -7.70 14.84 -2.25
C THR A 53 -7.63 15.99 -3.26
N PRO A 54 -8.77 16.55 -3.71
CA PRO A 54 -8.80 17.54 -4.78
C PRO A 54 -8.43 18.93 -4.25
N TYR A 55 -7.13 19.20 -4.08
CA TYR A 55 -6.63 20.49 -3.63
C TYR A 55 -6.85 21.59 -4.68
N ASN A 56 -7.19 22.80 -4.21
CA ASN A 56 -7.35 23.98 -5.05
C ASN A 56 -6.06 24.30 -5.83
N GLY A 57 -6.21 24.62 -7.11
CA GLY A 57 -5.10 24.93 -8.01
C GLY A 57 -4.37 23.72 -8.62
N THR A 58 -4.87 22.50 -8.41
CA THR A 58 -4.32 21.29 -9.04
C THR A 58 -5.07 20.95 -10.33
N VAL A 59 -4.32 20.51 -11.35
CA VAL A 59 -4.89 20.08 -12.64
C VAL A 59 -5.92 18.95 -12.47
N LEU A 60 -5.68 18.03 -11.54
CA LEU A 60 -6.59 16.92 -11.29
C LEU A 60 -7.92 17.37 -10.68
N ARG A 61 -7.93 18.41 -9.84
CA ARG A 61 -9.17 19.04 -9.40
C ARG A 61 -9.92 19.66 -10.57
N ASP A 62 -9.23 20.36 -11.46
CA ASP A 62 -9.87 20.99 -12.62
C ASP A 62 -10.53 19.95 -13.53
N VAL A 63 -9.89 18.78 -13.70
CA VAL A 63 -10.49 17.63 -14.39
C VAL A 63 -11.77 17.17 -13.69
N ALA A 64 -11.74 16.99 -12.36
CA ALA A 64 -12.92 16.55 -11.61
C ALA A 64 -14.09 17.56 -11.71
N VAL A 65 -13.81 18.86 -11.57
CA VAL A 65 -14.82 19.94 -11.68
C VAL A 65 -15.40 20.00 -13.10
N LYS A 66 -14.54 19.95 -14.13
CA LYS A 66 -14.97 20.01 -15.53
C LYS A 66 -15.88 18.86 -15.93
N ASN A 67 -15.67 17.67 -15.35
CA ASN A 67 -16.51 16.50 -15.60
C ASN A 67 -17.76 16.44 -14.69
N GLY A 68 -17.98 17.43 -13.82
CA GLY A 68 -19.10 17.45 -12.87
C GLY A 68 -18.97 16.47 -11.71
N TRP A 69 -17.77 15.91 -11.48
CA TRP A 69 -17.51 14.96 -10.39
C TRP A 69 -17.21 15.65 -9.06
N LEU A 70 -16.95 16.97 -9.07
CA LEU A 70 -16.69 17.77 -7.88
C LEU A 70 -17.33 19.15 -8.03
N ASP A 71 -17.96 19.64 -6.97
CA ASP A 71 -18.49 21.02 -6.96
C ASP A 71 -17.32 22.03 -6.97
N SER A 72 -17.42 23.07 -7.80
CA SER A 72 -16.33 24.04 -8.00
C SER A 72 -15.99 24.85 -6.75
N ASP A 73 -16.93 24.95 -5.81
CA ASP A 73 -16.80 25.61 -4.50
C ASP A 73 -16.47 24.62 -3.37
N TYR A 74 -16.28 23.33 -3.67
CA TYR A 74 -15.90 22.34 -2.69
C TYR A 74 -14.60 22.74 -1.98
N ILE A 75 -14.71 22.84 -0.64
CA ILE A 75 -13.58 23.07 0.26
C ILE A 75 -13.08 21.72 0.76
N THR A 76 -11.81 21.45 0.47
CA THR A 76 -11.12 20.23 0.84
C THR A 76 -11.20 19.94 2.33
N LYS A 77 -11.70 18.74 2.68
CA LYS A 77 -11.62 18.16 4.03
C LYS A 77 -10.37 17.27 4.14
N HIS A 78 -10.02 16.82 5.34
CA HIS A 78 -8.82 16.00 5.60
C HIS A 78 -8.74 14.76 4.69
N THR A 79 -7.51 14.40 4.29
CA THR A 79 -7.12 13.31 3.37
C THR A 79 -7.55 11.90 3.83
N THR A 80 -7.96 11.75 5.09
CA THR A 80 -8.45 10.49 5.68
C THR A 80 -9.98 10.36 5.65
N SER A 81 -10.68 11.31 5.05
CA SER A 81 -12.14 11.26 4.85
C SER A 81 -12.47 10.48 3.57
N SER A 82 -13.70 9.98 3.46
CA SER A 82 -14.24 9.42 2.23
C SER A 82 -14.00 10.33 1.02
N SER A 83 -13.89 9.72 -0.17
CA SER A 83 -13.62 10.45 -1.41
C SER A 83 -14.63 11.57 -1.65
N ALA A 84 -14.12 12.73 -2.05
CA ALA A 84 -14.95 13.88 -2.42
C ALA A 84 -15.57 13.75 -3.81
N LEU A 85 -15.06 12.83 -4.64
CA LEU A 85 -15.46 12.73 -6.03
C LEU A 85 -16.75 11.92 -6.20
N ARG A 86 -17.69 12.48 -6.97
CA ARG A 86 -18.93 11.83 -7.41
C ARG A 86 -18.76 11.36 -8.85
N MET A 87 -18.01 10.28 -9.03
CA MET A 87 -17.74 9.73 -10.37
C MET A 87 -18.84 8.71 -10.76
N PRO A 88 -19.37 8.76 -12.00
CA PRO A 88 -20.31 7.76 -12.48
C PRO A 88 -19.60 6.46 -12.90
N PRO A 89 -20.32 5.33 -13.02
CA PRO A 89 -19.78 4.13 -13.65
C PRO A 89 -19.19 4.44 -15.04
N PRO A 90 -18.06 3.81 -15.41
CA PRO A 90 -17.40 2.67 -14.77
C PRO A 90 -16.34 3.03 -13.70
N PHE A 91 -16.22 4.31 -13.31
CA PHE A 91 -15.24 4.76 -12.34
C PHE A 91 -15.61 4.37 -10.91
N VAL A 92 -14.63 4.33 -10.02
CA VAL A 92 -14.88 4.05 -8.60
C VAL A 92 -15.72 5.14 -7.95
N SER A 93 -16.76 4.73 -7.24
CA SER A 93 -17.53 5.63 -6.38
C SER A 93 -16.80 5.88 -5.06
N SER A 94 -17.25 6.87 -4.28
CA SER A 94 -16.72 7.07 -2.92
C SER A 94 -16.88 5.82 -2.05
N ALA A 95 -17.98 5.06 -2.20
CA ALA A 95 -18.19 3.83 -1.44
C ALA A 95 -17.21 2.72 -1.86
N ASP A 96 -16.92 2.60 -3.17
CA ASP A 96 -15.90 1.65 -3.65
C ASP A 96 -14.52 1.98 -3.08
N VAL A 97 -14.16 3.27 -3.03
CA VAL A 97 -12.90 3.74 -2.42
C VAL A 97 -12.85 3.39 -0.93
N ASP A 98 -13.91 3.68 -0.18
CA ASP A 98 -13.98 3.37 1.26
C ASP A 98 -13.87 1.86 1.52
N SER A 99 -14.55 1.04 0.72
CA SER A 99 -14.45 -0.42 0.76
C SER A 99 -13.04 -0.92 0.46
N LEU A 100 -12.39 -0.39 -0.58
CA LEU A 100 -11.02 -0.79 -0.96
C LEU A 100 -9.98 -0.34 0.07
N MET A 101 -10.14 0.85 0.67
CA MET A 101 -9.24 1.36 1.71
C MET A 101 -9.11 0.40 2.90
N ARG A 102 -10.15 -0.39 3.20
CA ARG A 102 -10.14 -1.38 4.29
C ARG A 102 -9.18 -2.53 4.04
N VAL A 103 -8.98 -2.92 2.77
CA VAL A 103 -8.35 -4.21 2.41
C VAL A 103 -7.17 -4.10 1.46
N LEU A 104 -6.90 -2.93 0.87
CA LEU A 104 -5.89 -2.80 -0.20
C LEU A 104 -4.49 -3.32 0.21
N PRO A 105 -3.97 -3.05 1.43
CA PRO A 105 -2.70 -3.64 1.86
C PRO A 105 -2.74 -5.17 1.94
N LEU A 106 -3.90 -5.75 2.27
CA LEU A 106 -4.09 -7.20 2.36
C LEU A 106 -4.03 -7.85 0.98
N TYR A 107 -4.64 -7.23 -0.04
CA TYR A 107 -4.50 -7.68 -1.42
C TYR A 107 -3.04 -7.73 -1.89
N ILE A 108 -2.24 -6.75 -1.46
CA ILE A 108 -0.82 -6.70 -1.76
C ILE A 108 -0.06 -7.79 -1.00
N TYR A 109 -0.39 -8.02 0.28
CA TYR A 109 0.36 -8.97 1.11
C TYR A 109 0.03 -10.44 0.83
N PHE A 110 -1.25 -10.81 0.76
CA PHE A 110 -1.69 -12.21 0.66
C PHE A 110 -1.69 -12.74 -0.77
N PRO A 111 -1.48 -14.07 -0.98
CA PRO A 111 -1.55 -14.67 -2.31
C PRO A 111 -2.96 -14.56 -2.90
N GLU A 112 -3.05 -14.67 -4.23
CA GLU A 112 -4.33 -14.52 -4.96
C GLU A 112 -5.38 -15.57 -4.57
N SER A 113 -4.96 -16.71 -4.02
CA SER A 113 -5.88 -17.73 -3.48
C SER A 113 -6.77 -17.20 -2.36
N GLU A 114 -6.31 -16.18 -1.62
CA GLU A 114 -7.05 -15.56 -0.50
C GLU A 114 -7.96 -14.42 -0.97
N TRP A 115 -7.87 -13.99 -2.24
CA TRP A 115 -8.52 -12.77 -2.70
C TRP A 115 -10.04 -12.83 -2.66
N SER A 116 -10.65 -14.00 -2.76
CA SER A 116 -12.10 -14.14 -2.61
C SER A 116 -12.59 -13.78 -1.21
N GLU A 117 -11.86 -14.20 -0.18
CA GLU A 117 -12.17 -13.88 1.22
C GLU A 117 -11.85 -12.41 1.53
N ILE A 118 -10.71 -11.91 1.05
CA ILE A 118 -10.34 -10.49 1.19
C ILE A 118 -11.38 -9.59 0.49
N LYS A 119 -11.89 -10.01 -0.68
CA LYS A 119 -12.99 -9.30 -1.36
C LYS A 119 -14.25 -9.27 -0.52
N ARG A 120 -14.52 -10.33 0.24
CA ARG A 120 -15.67 -10.37 1.15
C ARG A 120 -15.51 -9.37 2.31
N ALA A 121 -14.28 -9.10 2.75
CA ALA A 121 -13.95 -8.13 3.80
C ALA A 121 -14.08 -6.65 3.39
N GLU A 122 -14.24 -6.36 2.09
CA GLU A 122 -14.55 -5.01 1.59
C GLU A 122 -15.90 -4.48 2.08
N ILE A 123 -16.83 -5.37 2.40
CA ILE A 123 -18.17 -5.03 2.87
C ILE A 123 -18.10 -4.80 4.37
N ASP A 124 -18.55 -3.63 4.82
CA ASP A 124 -18.61 -3.28 6.24
C ASP A 124 -19.85 -3.89 6.90
N ASP A 125 -19.79 -5.20 7.14
CA ASP A 125 -20.76 -5.97 7.92
C ASP A 125 -20.06 -6.95 8.87
N ASP A 126 -20.81 -7.60 9.77
CA ASP A 126 -20.25 -8.47 10.80
C ASP A 126 -19.28 -9.53 10.22
N LYS A 127 -19.66 -10.14 9.08
CA LYS A 127 -18.84 -11.17 8.45
C LYS A 127 -17.60 -10.58 7.77
N GLY A 128 -17.73 -9.44 7.11
CA GLY A 128 -16.60 -8.75 6.49
C GLY A 128 -15.60 -8.26 7.53
N ASN A 129 -16.09 -7.80 8.69
CA ASN A 129 -15.28 -7.37 9.82
C ASN A 129 -14.52 -8.54 10.47
N GLU A 130 -15.15 -9.70 10.64
CA GLU A 130 -14.49 -10.92 11.12
C GLU A 130 -13.32 -11.35 10.20
N ILE A 131 -13.54 -11.33 8.89
CA ILE A 131 -12.51 -11.68 7.91
C ILE A 131 -11.39 -10.62 7.90
N LEU A 132 -11.76 -9.34 7.95
CA LEU A 132 -10.81 -8.23 8.01
C LEU A 132 -9.89 -8.36 9.23
N GLU A 133 -10.46 -8.65 10.41
CA GLU A 133 -9.70 -8.86 11.65
C GLU A 133 -8.70 -10.01 11.49
N HIS A 134 -9.15 -11.16 11.01
CA HIS A 134 -8.30 -12.34 10.79
C HIS A 134 -7.07 -12.03 9.91
N TYR A 135 -7.26 -11.42 8.74
CA TYR A 135 -6.15 -11.11 7.83
C TYR A 135 -5.28 -9.95 8.36
N SER A 136 -5.89 -8.97 9.04
CA SER A 136 -5.16 -7.83 9.60
C SER A 136 -4.24 -8.25 10.74
N GLU A 137 -4.66 -9.18 11.60
CA GLU A 137 -3.81 -9.75 12.66
C GLU A 137 -2.56 -10.41 12.08
N ILE A 138 -2.72 -11.21 11.03
CA ILE A 138 -1.60 -11.87 10.34
C ILE A 138 -0.69 -10.82 9.69
N TYR A 139 -1.26 -9.84 8.99
CA TYR A 139 -0.51 -8.77 8.33
C TYR A 139 0.33 -7.95 9.34
N THR A 140 -0.27 -7.52 10.45
CA THR A 140 0.42 -6.73 11.47
C THR A 140 1.53 -7.53 12.14
N ARG A 141 1.25 -8.78 12.54
CA ARG A 141 2.23 -9.67 13.19
C ARG A 141 3.43 -9.96 12.29
N ASP A 142 3.17 -10.37 11.04
CA ASP A 142 4.20 -10.97 10.19
C ASP A 142 4.93 -9.94 9.32
N PHE A 143 4.27 -8.83 8.95
CA PHE A 143 4.85 -7.82 8.07
C PHE A 143 5.27 -6.53 8.79
N LEU A 144 4.35 -5.94 9.57
CA LEU A 144 4.64 -4.68 10.29
C LEU A 144 5.54 -4.89 11.52
N LYS A 145 5.63 -6.14 12.01
CA LYS A 145 6.43 -6.53 13.19
C LYS A 145 6.14 -5.64 14.40
N GLU A 146 4.88 -5.24 14.56
CA GLU A 146 4.43 -4.51 15.75
C GLU A 146 4.29 -5.49 16.92
N ASP A 147 5.43 -5.97 17.45
CA ASP A 147 5.50 -6.56 18.79
C ASP A 147 6.36 -5.63 19.67
N GLN A 148 5.85 -5.26 20.85
CA GLN A 148 6.54 -4.34 21.77
C GLN A 148 7.81 -4.95 22.42
N PHE A 149 8.24 -6.12 21.94
CA PHE A 149 9.28 -6.96 22.54
C PHE A 149 10.42 -7.37 21.62
N ASP A 150 10.52 -6.85 20.39
CA ASP A 150 11.60 -7.27 19.49
C ASP A 150 13.00 -6.86 20.00
N GLU A 151 13.83 -7.87 20.34
CA GLU A 151 15.19 -7.71 20.86
C GLU A 151 16.13 -7.13 19.79
N LYS A 152 16.76 -5.99 20.12
CA LYS A 152 17.82 -5.39 19.31
C LYS A 152 19.11 -6.22 19.46
N VAL A 153 19.40 -7.08 18.49
CA VAL A 153 20.69 -7.78 18.42
C VAL A 153 21.78 -6.79 17.98
N VAL A 154 22.68 -6.45 18.89
CA VAL A 154 23.84 -5.57 18.64
C VAL A 154 25.02 -6.43 18.19
N VAL A 155 25.41 -6.33 16.92
CA VAL A 155 26.66 -6.95 16.42
C VAL A 155 27.74 -5.87 16.35
N VAL A 156 28.72 -5.96 17.24
CA VAL A 156 29.91 -5.10 17.25
C VAL A 156 30.97 -5.79 16.41
N ASP A 157 31.38 -5.20 15.29
CA ASP A 157 32.66 -5.56 14.69
C ASP A 157 33.43 -4.31 14.25
N GLY A 158 34.67 -4.22 14.71
CA GLY A 158 35.49 -3.04 14.65
C GLY A 158 36.55 -3.13 13.56
N ALA A 159 36.72 -2.06 12.78
CA ALA A 159 37.97 -1.29 12.70
C ALA A 159 37.89 -0.16 11.66
N THR A 160 38.18 1.05 12.14
CA THR A 160 38.81 2.21 11.47
C THR A 160 38.20 2.80 10.20
N GLY A 161 37.59 4.00 10.36
CA GLY A 161 37.90 5.09 9.41
C GLY A 161 36.79 6.03 8.94
N CYS A 162 35.78 6.38 9.76
CA CYS A 162 35.10 7.69 9.80
C CYS A 162 33.94 7.58 10.79
N LYS A 163 33.87 8.47 11.77
CA LYS A 163 32.94 8.38 12.90
C LYS A 163 31.48 8.57 12.46
N SER A 164 30.77 7.47 12.20
CA SER A 164 29.32 7.38 12.42
C SER A 164 29.07 7.00 13.89
N ASN A 165 28.08 7.64 14.51
CA ASN A 165 27.69 7.42 15.90
C ASN A 165 27.31 5.94 16.12
N PRO A 166 27.73 5.26 17.20
CA PRO A 166 27.37 3.86 17.48
C PRO A 166 25.85 3.62 17.64
N LYS A 167 25.05 4.68 17.75
CA LYS A 167 23.59 4.63 17.74
C LYS A 167 22.97 4.65 16.34
N ASP A 168 23.77 4.85 15.29
CA ASP A 168 23.29 4.96 13.90
C ASP A 168 23.57 3.69 13.08
N SER A 169 24.27 2.70 13.65
CA SER A 169 24.52 1.40 13.01
C SER A 169 23.50 0.36 13.47
N PHE A 170 22.24 0.53 13.09
CA PHE A 170 21.28 -0.56 13.10
C PHE A 170 21.32 -1.24 11.73
N ARG A 171 21.96 -2.41 11.65
CA ARG A 171 21.65 -3.35 10.57
C ARG A 171 20.43 -4.12 11.00
N LEU A 172 19.25 -3.62 10.61
CA LEU A 172 18.09 -4.49 10.50
C LEU A 172 18.44 -5.51 9.41
N THR A 173 18.68 -6.76 9.78
CA THR A 173 18.59 -7.87 8.83
C THR A 173 17.11 -8.02 8.49
N TYR A 174 16.61 -7.12 7.63
CA TYR A 174 15.25 -7.20 7.14
C TYR A 174 15.26 -8.08 5.90
N SER A 175 15.21 -9.39 6.10
CA SER A 175 14.65 -10.25 5.08
C SER A 175 13.15 -9.94 5.03
N SER A 176 12.71 -9.17 4.04
CA SER A 176 11.30 -9.20 3.65
C SER A 176 10.95 -10.67 3.43
N PRO A 177 9.89 -11.21 4.04
CA PRO A 177 9.53 -12.61 3.82
C PRO A 177 9.40 -12.83 2.31
N THR A 178 10.04 -13.88 1.78
CA THR A 178 9.99 -14.20 0.35
C THR A 178 8.52 -14.44 -0.01
N ARG A 179 7.89 -13.46 -0.68
CA ARG A 179 6.43 -13.44 -0.89
C ARG A 179 5.93 -14.28 -2.05
N PHE A 180 6.87 -14.76 -2.86
CA PHE A 180 6.63 -15.64 -4.00
C PHE A 180 7.78 -16.61 -4.12
N ALA A 181 7.47 -17.85 -4.48
CA ALA A 181 8.47 -18.77 -4.99
C ALA A 181 8.92 -18.28 -6.39
N ALA A 182 10.16 -18.59 -6.78
CA ALA A 182 10.77 -18.04 -8.00
C ALA A 182 10.00 -18.40 -9.30
N ASP A 183 9.23 -19.47 -9.26
CA ASP A 183 8.32 -19.94 -10.30
C ASP A 183 7.04 -19.09 -10.40
N GLU A 184 6.47 -18.63 -9.28
CA GLU A 184 5.30 -17.75 -9.26
C GLU A 184 5.61 -16.36 -9.87
N LEU A 185 6.85 -15.88 -9.68
CA LEU A 185 7.35 -14.65 -10.29
C LEU A 185 7.46 -14.74 -11.82
N GLN A 186 7.81 -15.91 -12.37
CA GLN A 186 7.89 -16.09 -13.83
C GLN A 186 6.52 -16.05 -14.49
N VAL A 187 5.49 -16.60 -13.82
CA VAL A 187 4.12 -16.60 -14.33
C VAL A 187 3.56 -15.18 -14.43
N LEU A 188 3.86 -14.30 -13.47
CA LEU A 188 3.41 -12.90 -13.46
C LEU A 188 4.13 -12.00 -14.49
N MET A 189 5.31 -12.40 -14.97
CA MET A 189 6.11 -11.61 -15.93
C MET A 189 5.82 -11.97 -17.40
N MET A 190 4.98 -12.96 -17.67
CA MET A 190 4.68 -13.47 -19.01
C MET A 190 3.28 -13.09 -19.54
N GLY A 191 2.60 -12.13 -18.90
CA GLY A 191 1.30 -11.56 -19.32
C GLY A 191 1.45 -10.26 -20.11
#